data_AF-A0A9W6B6R0-F1
#
_entry.id   AF-A0A9W6B6R0-F1
#
_cell.length_a   1.000
_cell.length_b   1.000
_cell.length_c   1.000
_cell.angle_alpha   90.00
_cell.angle_beta   90.00
_cell.angle_gamma   90.00
#
_symmetry.space_group_name_H-M   'P 1'
#
loop_
_entity.id
_entity.type
_entity.pdbx_description
1 polymer ?
#
loop_
_entity_poly.entity_id
_entity_poly.type
_entity_poly.pdbx_seq_one_letter_code
_entity_poly.pdbx_strand_id
1 'polypeptide(L)'
;MCKKEAIALRRSYKYTAKQLLRDTYNGTHPKRLKKADAAKRKLKTVAGRLVRELERKLPPGDFARELELFKKVLSQQKDSKDKIYSLHEPQVYCMSKGKTHKKYEYGCKASVVLTQKTGIIVGAMTFKTNVYDGHTLEEVLQQAQTLTGKSLKTATVDRGYQGKQQVGNTQILLPKPPLKRDSAYQKRKKRKHHRRRAAIEPIIGHLKADHRVARNFLKGQMGDSINFIMAAAGFNFKKLMVKLQQAKGWLCLEIDLHNYNGFFSVDITRHKLMTKPITLF
;
A
#
# COMPACT_ATOMS: atom_id res chain seq x y z
N MET A 1 -12.76 17.26 -24.43
CA MET A 1 -13.79 18.30 -24.34
C MET A 1 -13.61 19.26 -25.50
N CYS A 2 -13.07 20.48 -25.35
CA CYS A 2 -13.12 21.49 -26.42
C CYS A 2 -12.64 21.04 -27.80
N LYS A 3 -11.47 20.37 -27.89
CA LYS A 3 -10.96 19.89 -29.19
C LYS A 3 -11.78 18.75 -29.80
N LYS A 4 -12.42 17.93 -28.96
CA LYS A 4 -13.27 16.82 -29.41
C LYS A 4 -14.60 17.36 -29.95
N GLU A 5 -15.17 18.34 -29.25
CA GLU A 5 -16.44 18.98 -29.59
C GLU A 5 -16.31 20.19 -30.53
N ALA A 6 -15.12 20.43 -31.11
CA ALA A 6 -14.82 21.60 -31.92
C ALA A 6 -15.23 22.97 -31.28
N ILE A 7 -15.22 23.06 -29.95
CA ILE A 7 -15.63 24.28 -29.22
C ILE A 7 -14.47 25.29 -29.20
N ALA A 8 -14.69 26.44 -29.83
CA ALA A 8 -13.80 27.59 -29.71
C ALA A 8 -13.95 28.26 -28.34
N LEU A 9 -12.86 28.36 -27.58
CA LEU A 9 -12.82 29.12 -26.31
C LEU A 9 -12.58 30.60 -26.57
N ARG A 10 -13.24 31.49 -25.82
CA ARG A 10 -13.07 32.95 -25.90
C ARG A 10 -11.63 33.37 -25.64
N ARG A 11 -10.93 32.64 -24.77
CA ARG A 11 -9.51 32.87 -24.47
C ARG A 11 -8.81 31.57 -24.12
N SER A 12 -7.64 31.36 -24.72
CA SER A 12 -6.72 30.31 -24.28
C SER A 12 -5.96 30.75 -23.03
N TYR A 13 -5.95 29.88 -22.02
CA TYR A 13 -5.15 30.06 -20.80
C TYR A 13 -3.92 29.14 -20.75
N LYS A 14 -3.56 28.47 -21.85
CA LYS A 14 -2.48 27.46 -21.88
C LYS A 14 -1.17 27.96 -21.25
N TYR A 15 -0.68 29.12 -21.68
CA TYR A 15 0.57 29.69 -21.17
C TYR A 15 0.40 30.32 -19.79
N THR A 16 -0.71 31.06 -19.58
CA THR A 16 -1.00 31.70 -18.29
C THR A 16 -1.14 30.68 -17.16
N ALA A 17 -1.89 29.60 -17.38
CA ALA A 17 -2.06 28.53 -16.39
C ALA A 17 -0.72 27.83 -16.09
N LYS A 18 0.11 27.59 -17.11
CA LYS A 18 1.46 27.02 -16.94
C LYS A 18 2.33 27.91 -16.06
N GLN A 19 2.33 29.22 -16.30
CA GLN A 19 3.11 30.16 -15.50
C GLN A 19 2.58 30.28 -14.07
N LEU A 20 1.26 30.37 -13.90
CA LEU A 20 0.64 30.40 -12.57
C LEU A 20 0.98 29.14 -11.76
N LEU A 21 0.97 27.95 -12.39
CA LEU A 21 1.36 26.71 -11.73
C LEU A 21 2.82 26.77 -11.25
N ARG A 22 3.75 27.28 -12.07
CA ARG A 22 5.15 27.49 -11.67
C ARG A 22 5.27 28.46 -10.49
N ASP A 23 4.46 29.51 -10.47
CA ASP A 23 4.46 30.48 -9.38
C ASP A 23 3.95 29.89 -8.05
N THR A 24 3.16 28.82 -8.08
CA THR A 24 2.74 28.09 -6.86
C THR A 24 3.85 27.25 -6.22
N TYR A 25 4.95 27.00 -6.93
CA TYR A 25 6.08 26.21 -6.42
C TYR A 25 6.70 26.85 -5.17
N ASN A 26 7.17 26.01 -4.23
CA ASN A 26 7.73 26.45 -2.94
C ASN A 26 6.87 27.51 -2.21
N GLY A 27 5.54 27.37 -2.30
CA GLY A 27 4.61 28.30 -1.67
C GLY A 27 4.65 28.33 -0.13
N THR A 28 5.41 27.45 0.51
CA THR A 28 5.68 27.48 1.95
C THR A 28 6.80 28.45 2.33
N HIS A 29 7.63 28.89 1.39
CA HIS A 29 8.74 29.80 1.66
C HIS A 29 8.20 31.23 1.92
N PRO A 30 8.62 31.92 3.00
CA PRO A 30 8.05 33.23 3.39
C PRO A 30 8.05 34.27 2.26
N LYS A 31 9.17 34.41 1.54
CA LYS A 31 9.30 35.34 0.40
C LYS A 31 8.39 35.00 -0.80
N ARG A 32 7.95 33.74 -0.93
CA ARG A 32 7.13 33.26 -2.07
C ARG A 32 5.66 33.08 -1.73
N LEU A 33 5.32 32.97 -0.45
CA LEU A 33 3.97 32.69 0.05
C LEU A 33 2.92 33.60 -0.61
N LYS A 34 3.11 34.92 -0.54
CA LYS A 34 2.18 35.91 -1.13
C LYS A 34 1.97 35.69 -2.63
N LYS A 35 3.05 35.47 -3.39
CA LYS A 35 3.02 35.23 -4.83
C LYS A 35 2.31 33.91 -5.16
N ALA A 36 2.61 32.84 -4.42
CA ALA A 36 1.99 31.54 -4.59
C ALA A 36 0.49 31.59 -4.30
N ASP A 37 0.06 32.28 -3.25
CA ASP A 37 -1.36 32.39 -2.90
C ASP A 37 -2.15 33.28 -3.87
N ALA A 38 -1.53 34.34 -4.40
CA ALA A 38 -2.10 35.10 -5.52
C ALA A 38 -2.27 34.22 -6.78
N ALA A 39 -1.26 33.40 -7.11
CA ALA A 39 -1.32 32.50 -8.25
C ALA A 39 -2.40 31.42 -8.09
N LYS A 40 -2.53 30.80 -6.89
CA LYS A 40 -3.61 29.85 -6.58
C LYS A 40 -4.99 30.46 -6.74
N ARG A 41 -5.21 31.67 -6.23
CA ARG A 41 -6.48 32.41 -6.39
C ARG A 41 -6.77 32.66 -7.87
N LYS A 42 -5.77 33.09 -8.65
CA LYS A 42 -5.92 33.31 -10.08
C LYS A 42 -6.24 32.03 -10.85
N LEU A 43 -5.59 30.91 -10.52
CA LEU A 43 -5.90 29.59 -11.09
C LEU A 43 -7.36 29.20 -10.83
N LYS A 44 -7.85 29.38 -9.59
CA LYS A 44 -9.26 29.12 -9.25
C LYS A 44 -10.21 29.97 -10.10
N THR A 45 -9.91 31.26 -10.27
CA THR A 45 -10.71 32.15 -11.13
C THR A 45 -10.70 31.71 -12.60
N VAL A 46 -9.53 31.34 -13.15
CA VAL A 46 -9.41 30.87 -14.54
C VAL A 46 -10.19 29.58 -14.74
N ALA A 47 -10.05 28.60 -13.83
CA ALA A 47 -10.78 27.35 -13.88
C ALA A 47 -12.30 27.58 -13.81
N GLY A 48 -12.77 28.45 -12.91
CA GLY A 48 -14.20 28.79 -12.84
C GLY A 48 -14.74 29.47 -14.10
N ARG A 49 -13.94 30.32 -14.76
CA ARG A 49 -14.31 30.92 -16.06
C ARG A 49 -14.44 29.86 -17.14
N LEU A 50 -13.48 28.94 -17.21
CA LEU A 50 -13.48 27.85 -18.19
C LEU A 50 -14.68 26.92 -17.99
N VAL A 51 -14.99 26.52 -16.75
CA VAL A 51 -16.14 25.65 -16.45
C VAL A 51 -17.46 26.32 -16.87
N ARG A 52 -17.65 27.61 -16.53
CA ARG A 52 -18.85 28.37 -16.95
C ARG A 52 -18.95 28.60 -18.45
N GLU A 53 -17.83 28.66 -19.15
CA GLU A 53 -17.83 28.76 -20.62
C GLU A 53 -18.17 27.41 -21.26
N LEU A 54 -17.58 26.33 -20.75
CA LEU A 54 -17.89 24.96 -21.18
C LEU A 54 -19.36 24.63 -20.97
N GLU A 55 -19.92 24.95 -19.80
CA GLU A 55 -21.33 24.74 -19.47
C GLU A 55 -22.29 25.45 -20.44
N ARG A 56 -21.92 26.63 -20.95
CA ARG A 56 -22.74 27.37 -21.92
C ARG A 56 -22.65 26.86 -23.35
N LYS A 57 -21.53 26.20 -23.70
CA LYS A 57 -21.22 25.81 -25.09
C LYS A 57 -21.37 24.32 -25.35
N LEU A 58 -21.35 23.50 -24.30
CA LEU A 58 -21.51 22.05 -24.42
C LEU A 58 -22.99 21.70 -24.50
N PRO A 59 -23.38 20.78 -25.40
CA PRO A 59 -24.71 20.20 -25.36
C PRO A 59 -24.91 19.38 -24.07
N PRO A 60 -26.16 19.26 -23.59
CA PRO A 60 -26.46 18.38 -22.46
C PRO A 60 -26.16 16.92 -22.83
N GLY A 61 -25.40 16.22 -22.00
CA GLY A 61 -25.10 14.79 -22.19
C GLY A 61 -23.64 14.44 -21.90
N ASP A 62 -22.83 14.36 -22.95
CA ASP A 62 -21.56 13.62 -22.98
C ASP A 62 -20.50 14.00 -21.94
N PHE A 63 -20.58 15.21 -21.39
CA PHE A 63 -19.62 15.72 -20.40
C PHE A 63 -20.28 16.18 -19.08
N ALA A 64 -21.54 15.82 -18.86
CA ALA A 64 -22.28 16.24 -17.67
C ALA A 64 -21.55 15.81 -16.38
N ARG A 65 -21.08 14.56 -16.33
CA ARG A 65 -20.36 14.01 -15.16
C ARG A 65 -19.05 14.75 -14.88
N GLU A 66 -18.26 15.05 -15.90
CA GLU A 66 -17.01 15.79 -15.69
C GLU A 66 -17.25 17.26 -15.33
N LEU A 67 -18.28 17.90 -15.90
CA LEU A 67 -18.66 19.26 -15.52
C LEU A 67 -19.10 19.31 -14.06
N GLU A 68 -19.91 18.36 -13.60
CA GLU A 68 -20.28 18.21 -12.20
C GLU A 68 -19.05 18.03 -11.30
N LEU A 69 -18.10 17.17 -11.72
CA LEU A 69 -16.85 16.96 -11.01
C LEU A 69 -16.05 18.28 -10.88
N PHE A 70 -15.91 19.04 -11.97
CA PHE A 70 -15.19 20.31 -11.95
C PHE A 70 -15.87 21.35 -11.06
N LYS A 71 -17.20 21.43 -11.12
CA LYS A 71 -17.99 22.32 -10.23
C LYS A 71 -17.78 21.95 -8.77
N LYS A 72 -17.84 20.65 -8.42
CA LYS A 72 -17.60 20.15 -7.07
C LYS A 72 -16.20 20.49 -6.57
N VAL A 73 -15.17 20.31 -7.40
CA VAL A 73 -13.79 20.69 -7.04
C VAL A 73 -13.64 22.20 -6.80
N LEU A 74 -14.31 23.03 -7.60
CA LEU A 74 -14.25 24.48 -7.46
C LEU A 74 -14.98 25.02 -6.21
N SER A 75 -16.06 24.33 -5.79
CA SER A 75 -16.84 24.70 -4.60
C SER A 75 -16.23 24.21 -3.29
N GLN A 76 -15.38 23.17 -3.32
CA GLN A 76 -14.68 22.64 -2.14
C GLN A 76 -13.91 23.73 -1.37
N GLN A 77 -14.02 23.66 -0.04
CA GLN A 77 -13.36 24.54 0.93
C GLN A 77 -12.34 23.75 1.79
N LYS A 78 -11.67 24.43 2.73
CA LYS A 78 -10.64 23.84 3.59
C LYS A 78 -11.19 22.78 4.57
N ASP A 79 -12.44 22.90 4.94
CA ASP A 79 -13.17 22.10 5.92
C ASP A 79 -14.19 21.13 5.31
N SER A 80 -14.38 21.17 3.98
CA SER A 80 -15.25 20.22 3.29
C SER A 80 -14.83 18.77 3.55
N LYS A 81 -15.84 17.92 3.79
CA LYS A 81 -15.69 16.46 3.86
C LYS A 81 -15.58 15.86 2.44
N ASP A 82 -15.04 14.64 2.34
CA ASP A 82 -14.95 13.85 1.09
C ASP A 82 -14.40 14.61 -0.11
N LYS A 83 -13.26 15.28 0.11
CA LYS A 83 -12.61 16.09 -0.91
C LYS A 83 -12.08 15.24 -2.05
N ILE A 84 -12.29 15.75 -3.25
CA ILE A 84 -11.66 15.25 -4.46
C ILE A 84 -10.24 15.80 -4.53
N TYR A 85 -9.26 14.90 -4.46
CA TYR A 85 -7.83 15.21 -4.57
C TYR A 85 -7.27 14.99 -5.99
N SER A 86 -7.95 14.19 -6.82
CA SER A 86 -7.57 13.91 -8.20
C SER A 86 -8.79 13.99 -9.11
N LEU A 87 -8.66 14.70 -10.24
CA LEU A 87 -9.71 14.74 -11.25
C LEU A 87 -9.84 13.42 -12.02
N HIS A 88 -8.75 12.65 -12.11
CA HIS A 88 -8.73 11.39 -12.86
C HIS A 88 -9.17 10.20 -12.02
N GLU A 89 -9.01 10.29 -10.69
CA GLU A 89 -9.40 9.26 -9.72
C GLU A 89 -10.09 9.91 -8.51
N PRO A 90 -11.36 10.36 -8.64
CA PRO A 90 -12.04 11.15 -7.61
C PRO A 90 -12.20 10.45 -6.25
N GLN A 91 -12.17 9.12 -6.25
CA GLN A 91 -12.27 8.29 -5.06
C GLN A 91 -10.99 8.25 -4.20
N VAL A 92 -9.87 8.75 -4.72
CA VAL A 92 -8.59 8.73 -3.99
C VAL A 92 -8.71 9.67 -2.80
N TYR A 93 -8.39 9.17 -1.62
CA TYR A 93 -8.39 9.96 -0.39
C TYR A 93 -6.97 10.24 0.11
N CYS A 94 -6.90 11.25 0.97
CA CYS A 94 -5.67 11.68 1.62
C CYS A 94 -5.53 11.00 2.99
N MET A 95 -4.33 10.49 3.27
CA MET A 95 -3.94 9.89 4.54
C MET A 95 -2.76 10.67 5.13
N SER A 96 -2.83 11.02 6.41
CA SER A 96 -1.71 11.63 7.13
C SER A 96 -0.65 10.57 7.45
N LYS A 97 0.61 10.82 7.08
CA LYS A 97 1.70 9.86 7.28
C LYS A 97 2.40 9.99 8.63
N GLY A 98 2.11 11.05 9.39
CA GLY A 98 2.83 11.35 10.64
C GLY A 98 4.35 11.55 10.48
N LYS A 99 4.88 11.67 9.25
CA LYS A 99 6.31 11.86 8.95
C LYS A 99 6.61 13.31 8.60
N THR A 100 7.72 13.84 9.11
CA THR A 100 8.13 15.25 8.91
C THR A 100 8.34 15.61 7.43
N HIS A 101 8.99 14.74 6.66
CA HIS A 101 9.34 14.99 5.25
C HIS A 101 8.20 14.70 4.26
N LYS A 102 7.20 13.89 4.64
CA LYS A 102 6.04 13.57 3.80
C LYS A 102 4.80 13.50 4.67
N LYS A 103 4.11 14.63 4.81
CA LYS A 103 2.96 14.78 5.72
C LYS A 103 1.73 13.99 5.26
N TYR A 104 1.53 13.89 3.95
CA TYR A 104 0.34 13.28 3.36
C TYR A 104 0.72 12.26 2.29
N GLU A 105 -0.09 11.21 2.18
CA GLU A 105 -0.10 10.27 1.06
C GLU A 105 -1.50 10.22 0.46
N TYR A 106 -1.56 10.03 -0.85
CA TYR A 106 -2.82 9.91 -1.58
C TYR A 106 -2.88 8.50 -2.14
N GLY A 107 -4.01 7.84 -1.97
CA GLY A 107 -4.26 6.54 -2.57
C GLY A 107 -5.40 5.79 -1.91
N CYS A 108 -5.41 4.48 -2.15
CA CYS A 108 -6.29 3.53 -1.51
C CYS A 108 -5.58 2.90 -0.30
N LYS A 109 -6.29 2.72 0.82
CA LYS A 109 -5.76 1.99 1.98
C LYS A 109 -5.80 0.50 1.65
N ALA A 110 -4.76 -0.20 2.03
CA ALA A 110 -4.65 -1.62 1.84
C ALA A 110 -4.17 -2.30 3.14
N SER A 111 -4.63 -3.52 3.37
CA SER A 111 -4.21 -4.36 4.49
C SER A 111 -3.71 -5.71 3.98
N VAL A 112 -2.63 -6.18 4.57
CA VAL A 112 -1.97 -7.44 4.22
C VAL A 112 -1.83 -8.32 5.45
N VAL A 113 -2.16 -9.60 5.30
CA VAL A 113 -2.03 -10.61 6.35
C VAL A 113 -0.90 -11.55 5.99
N LEU A 114 0.03 -11.71 6.92
CA LEU A 114 1.20 -12.56 6.77
C LEU A 114 1.19 -13.68 7.79
N THR A 115 1.61 -14.86 7.36
CA THR A 115 1.97 -15.95 8.28
C THR A 115 3.23 -15.59 9.06
N GLN A 116 3.18 -15.69 10.40
CA GLN A 116 4.28 -15.24 11.26
C GLN A 116 5.61 -16.01 11.09
N LYS A 117 5.56 -17.26 10.62
CA LYS A 117 6.75 -18.13 10.52
C LYS A 117 7.39 -18.05 9.14
N THR A 118 6.57 -18.18 8.10
CA THR A 118 7.06 -18.27 6.72
C THR A 118 7.01 -16.93 6.02
N GLY A 119 6.21 -15.96 6.46
CA GLY A 119 6.01 -14.68 5.76
C GLY A 119 5.36 -14.87 4.39
N ILE A 120 4.49 -15.87 4.25
CA ILE A 120 3.57 -16.04 3.12
C ILE A 120 2.38 -15.12 3.36
N ILE A 121 1.95 -14.41 2.31
CA ILE A 121 0.75 -13.59 2.33
C ILE A 121 -0.47 -14.50 2.24
N VAL A 122 -1.40 -14.36 3.19
CA VAL A 122 -2.64 -15.15 3.26
C VAL A 122 -3.90 -14.29 3.22
N GLY A 123 -3.74 -12.97 3.14
CA GLY A 123 -4.81 -12.00 2.96
C GLY A 123 -4.24 -10.72 2.37
N ALA A 124 -4.97 -10.12 1.45
CA ALA A 124 -4.61 -8.88 0.78
C ALA A 124 -5.91 -8.21 0.34
N MET A 125 -6.21 -7.06 0.92
CA MET A 125 -7.47 -6.34 0.69
C MET A 125 -7.23 -4.84 0.62
N THR A 126 -8.07 -4.14 -0.14
CA THR A 126 -8.08 -2.69 -0.20
C THR A 126 -9.42 -2.14 0.27
N PHE A 127 -9.44 -0.89 0.74
CA PHE A 127 -10.62 -0.25 1.32
C PHE A 127 -11.04 0.95 0.49
N LYS A 128 -12.35 1.03 0.22
CA LYS A 128 -12.93 2.09 -0.60
C LYS A 128 -12.85 3.47 0.05
N THR A 129 -12.88 3.51 1.38
CA THR A 129 -12.88 4.75 2.17
C THR A 129 -11.76 4.72 3.20
N ASN A 130 -11.42 5.89 3.74
CA ASN A 130 -10.42 6.01 4.80
C ASN A 130 -10.96 5.54 6.15
N VAL A 131 -11.27 4.25 6.26
CA VAL A 131 -11.75 3.61 7.50
C VAL A 131 -10.61 3.56 8.52
N TYR A 132 -10.92 3.73 9.80
CA TYR A 132 -9.94 3.53 10.88
C TYR A 132 -9.44 2.08 10.90
N ASP A 133 -8.13 1.90 11.04
CA ASP A 133 -7.45 0.59 10.91
C ASP A 133 -8.06 -0.48 11.82
N GLY A 134 -8.42 -0.14 13.07
CA GLY A 134 -9.04 -1.09 14.00
C GLY A 134 -10.38 -1.67 13.51
N HIS A 135 -11.16 -0.92 12.72
CA HIS A 135 -12.43 -1.41 12.15
C HIS A 135 -12.23 -2.31 10.94
N THR A 136 -11.04 -2.30 10.32
CA THR A 136 -10.74 -3.15 9.17
C THR A 136 -10.37 -4.58 9.51
N LEU A 137 -10.06 -4.87 10.78
CA LEU A 137 -9.53 -6.18 11.19
C LEU A 137 -10.49 -7.34 10.89
N GLU A 138 -11.78 -7.10 11.03
CA GLU A 138 -12.80 -8.14 10.89
C GLU A 138 -12.86 -8.68 9.46
N GLU A 139 -13.05 -7.78 8.49
CA GLU A 139 -13.06 -8.12 7.07
C GLU A 139 -11.73 -8.76 6.64
N VAL A 140 -10.60 -8.24 7.14
CA VAL A 140 -9.26 -8.74 6.77
C VAL A 140 -9.01 -10.16 7.31
N LEU A 141 -9.41 -10.42 8.56
CA LEU A 141 -9.26 -11.74 9.16
C LEU A 141 -10.22 -12.75 8.54
N GLN A 142 -11.45 -12.32 8.23
CA GLN A 142 -12.42 -13.16 7.52
C GLN A 142 -11.89 -13.56 6.15
N GLN A 143 -11.37 -12.61 5.36
CA GLN A 143 -10.75 -12.91 4.06
C GLN A 143 -9.63 -13.95 4.20
N ALA A 144 -8.73 -13.76 5.17
CA ALA A 144 -7.62 -14.69 5.38
C ALA A 144 -8.09 -16.08 5.83
N GLN A 145 -9.15 -16.18 6.64
CA GLN A 145 -9.75 -17.46 7.03
C GLN A 145 -10.39 -18.17 5.83
N THR A 146 -11.15 -17.45 5.00
CA THR A 146 -11.77 -17.98 3.79
C THR A 146 -10.71 -18.50 2.80
N LEU A 147 -9.66 -17.71 2.53
CA LEU A 147 -8.60 -18.11 1.59
C LEU A 147 -7.77 -19.30 2.08
N THR A 148 -7.62 -19.47 3.39
CA THR A 148 -6.80 -20.56 3.96
C THR A 148 -7.60 -21.78 4.38
N GLY A 149 -8.94 -21.68 4.48
CA GLY A 149 -9.80 -22.71 5.06
C GLY A 149 -9.51 -23.00 6.53
N LYS A 150 -8.79 -22.10 7.24
CA LYS A 150 -8.29 -22.35 8.60
C LYS A 150 -8.72 -21.26 9.57
N SER A 151 -9.13 -21.65 10.77
CA SER A 151 -9.38 -20.73 11.87
C SER A 151 -8.08 -20.07 12.35
N LEU A 152 -8.03 -18.75 12.33
CA LEU A 152 -6.91 -17.99 12.89
C LEU A 152 -7.04 -17.92 14.41
N LYS A 153 -5.99 -18.34 15.14
CA LYS A 153 -5.97 -18.29 16.62
C LYS A 153 -5.48 -16.94 17.16
N THR A 154 -4.46 -16.37 16.52
CA THR A 154 -3.81 -15.13 16.96
C THR A 154 -3.42 -14.26 15.78
N ALA A 155 -3.66 -12.96 15.87
CA ALA A 155 -3.21 -11.97 14.90
C ALA A 155 -2.37 -10.90 15.62
N THR A 156 -1.16 -10.65 15.17
CA THR A 156 -0.30 -9.59 15.73
C THR A 156 -0.42 -8.37 14.84
N VAL A 157 -0.82 -7.23 15.41
CA VAL A 157 -1.14 -6.01 14.65
C VAL A 157 -0.31 -4.83 15.15
N ASP A 158 -0.28 -3.75 14.36
CA ASP A 158 0.41 -2.52 14.74
C ASP A 158 -0.37 -1.72 15.79
N ARG A 159 0.30 -0.77 16.44
CA ARG A 159 -0.33 0.10 17.43
C ARG A 159 -1.49 0.92 16.87
N GLY A 160 -1.55 1.14 15.55
CA GLY A 160 -2.65 1.84 14.89
C GLY A 160 -3.99 1.08 14.95
N TYR A 161 -3.96 -0.23 15.18
CA TYR A 161 -5.14 -1.09 15.27
C TYR A 161 -5.71 -1.16 16.70
N GLN A 162 -5.82 -0.02 17.38
CA GLN A 162 -6.39 0.00 18.73
C GLN A 162 -7.88 -0.37 18.70
N GLY A 163 -8.39 -0.87 19.82
CA GLY A 163 -9.78 -1.28 19.96
C GLY A 163 -9.92 -2.76 20.29
N LYS A 164 -10.46 -3.54 19.36
CA LYS A 164 -10.87 -4.93 19.58
C LYS A 164 -9.70 -5.81 20.04
N GLN A 165 -9.84 -6.45 21.19
CA GLN A 165 -8.86 -7.43 21.72
C GLN A 165 -9.07 -8.83 21.14
N GLN A 166 -10.25 -9.08 20.57
CA GLN A 166 -10.64 -10.34 19.97
C GLN A 166 -11.60 -10.06 18.80
N VAL A 167 -11.45 -10.83 17.73
CA VAL A 167 -12.33 -10.80 16.54
C VAL A 167 -12.73 -12.23 16.24
N GLY A 168 -14.00 -12.56 16.46
CA GLY A 168 -14.46 -13.96 16.48
C GLY A 168 -13.63 -14.80 17.46
N ASN A 169 -12.99 -15.85 16.96
CA ASN A 169 -12.09 -16.71 17.74
C ASN A 169 -10.61 -16.29 17.68
N THR A 170 -10.30 -15.17 17.01
CA THR A 170 -8.92 -14.71 16.81
C THR A 170 -8.53 -13.71 17.90
N GLN A 171 -7.51 -14.02 18.69
CA GLN A 171 -6.95 -13.08 19.67
C GLN A 171 -6.05 -12.04 18.98
N ILE A 172 -6.29 -10.75 19.26
CA ILE A 172 -5.53 -9.64 18.70
C ILE A 172 -4.39 -9.24 19.66
N LEU A 173 -3.16 -9.37 19.19
CA LEU A 173 -1.95 -9.10 19.94
C LEU A 173 -1.35 -7.74 19.55
N LEU A 174 -1.66 -6.73 20.36
CA LEU A 174 -1.09 -5.38 20.26
C LEU A 174 0.25 -5.28 21.01
N PRO A 175 1.26 -4.56 20.48
CA PRO A 175 2.51 -4.32 21.18
C PRO A 175 2.33 -3.33 22.34
N LYS A 176 2.11 -3.90 23.53
CA LYS A 176 2.02 -3.19 24.80
C LYS A 176 3.34 -3.30 25.58
N PRO A 177 3.69 -2.31 26.42
CA PRO A 177 4.78 -2.44 27.37
C PRO A 177 4.59 -3.71 28.23
N PRO A 178 5.66 -4.42 28.59
CA PRO A 178 5.54 -5.51 29.55
C PRO A 178 4.95 -5.01 30.87
N LEU A 179 4.03 -5.77 31.44
CA LEU A 179 3.46 -5.42 32.75
C LEU A 179 4.46 -5.76 33.85
N LYS A 180 4.42 -5.01 34.97
CA LYS A 180 5.28 -5.30 36.14
C LYS A 180 5.12 -6.74 36.63
N ARG A 181 3.88 -7.27 36.58
CA ARG A 181 3.52 -8.65 36.94
C ARG A 181 3.92 -9.73 35.93
N ASP A 182 4.38 -9.37 34.73
CA ASP A 182 4.71 -10.38 33.72
C ASP A 182 5.95 -11.17 34.16
N SER A 183 5.86 -12.50 34.12
CA SER A 183 7.02 -13.37 34.35
C SER A 183 8.08 -13.20 33.25
N ALA A 184 9.33 -13.57 33.53
CA ALA A 184 10.42 -13.52 32.55
C ALA A 184 10.08 -14.32 31.26
N TYR A 185 9.39 -15.45 31.42
CA TYR A 185 8.90 -16.26 30.30
C TYR A 185 7.86 -15.50 29.45
N GLN A 186 6.87 -14.86 30.09
CA GLN A 186 5.84 -14.09 29.40
C GLN A 186 6.44 -12.89 28.66
N LYS A 187 7.39 -12.18 29.28
CA LYS A 187 8.16 -11.09 28.66
C LYS A 187 8.89 -11.58 27.40
N ARG A 188 9.59 -12.73 27.48
CA ARG A 188 10.29 -13.34 26.33
C ARG A 188 9.34 -13.76 25.21
N LYS A 189 8.19 -14.35 25.54
CA LYS A 189 7.17 -14.76 24.58
C LYS A 189 6.59 -13.56 23.83
N LYS A 190 6.19 -12.50 24.54
CA LYS A 190 5.72 -11.23 23.94
C LYS A 190 6.80 -10.63 23.02
N ARG A 191 8.05 -10.55 23.49
CA ARG A 191 9.17 -10.04 22.67
C ARG A 191 9.40 -10.85 21.40
N LYS A 192 9.32 -12.19 21.46
CA LYS A 192 9.47 -13.07 20.28
C LYS A 192 8.37 -12.85 19.25
N HIS A 193 7.12 -12.71 19.66
CA HIS A 193 6.01 -12.39 18.75
C HIS A 193 6.19 -11.02 18.10
N HIS A 194 6.57 -10.00 18.88
CA HIS A 194 6.76 -8.64 18.34
C HIS A 194 7.99 -8.53 17.42
N ARG A 195 9.08 -9.26 17.67
CA ARG A 195 10.24 -9.28 16.77
C ARG A 195 9.87 -9.86 15.40
N ARG A 196 9.01 -10.89 15.36
CA ARG A 196 8.55 -11.46 14.08
C ARG A 196 7.64 -10.53 13.29
N ARG A 197 6.85 -9.68 13.97
CA ARG A 197 6.08 -8.61 13.32
C ARG A 197 6.97 -7.68 12.50
N ALA A 198 8.21 -7.44 12.92
CA ALA A 198 9.13 -6.55 12.21
C ALA A 198 9.40 -6.98 10.75
N ALA A 199 9.10 -8.23 10.38
CA ALA A 199 9.18 -8.70 9.00
C ALA A 199 8.09 -8.11 8.07
N ILE A 200 7.00 -7.53 8.61
CA ILE A 200 5.92 -6.96 7.79
C ILE A 200 6.38 -5.75 6.98
N GLU A 201 7.20 -4.88 7.58
CA GLU A 201 7.68 -3.65 6.93
C GLU A 201 8.59 -3.95 5.73
N PRO A 202 9.60 -4.85 5.83
CA PRO A 202 10.34 -5.32 4.66
C PRO A 202 9.44 -5.89 3.56
N ILE A 203 8.45 -6.70 3.93
CA ILE A 203 7.53 -7.32 2.95
C ILE A 203 6.67 -6.26 2.25
N ILE A 204 6.13 -5.28 3.00
CA ILE A 204 5.43 -4.13 2.41
C ILE A 204 6.38 -3.33 1.50
N GLY A 205 7.64 -3.20 1.89
CA GLY A 205 8.70 -2.62 1.07
C GLY A 205 8.85 -3.34 -0.28
N HIS A 206 9.01 -4.67 -0.25
CA HIS A 206 9.08 -5.51 -1.46
C HIS A 206 7.81 -5.40 -2.30
N LEU A 207 6.62 -5.42 -1.68
CA LEU A 207 5.37 -5.25 -2.42
C LEU A 207 5.33 -3.90 -3.16
N LYS A 208 5.80 -2.83 -2.50
CA LYS A 208 5.85 -1.48 -3.08
C LYS A 208 6.88 -1.36 -4.20
N ALA A 209 8.10 -1.85 -3.98
CA ALA A 209 9.21 -1.69 -4.91
C ALA A 209 9.18 -2.71 -6.05
N ASP A 210 9.05 -4.00 -5.72
CA ASP A 210 9.29 -5.12 -6.63
C ASP A 210 7.98 -5.61 -7.28
N HIS A 211 6.84 -5.45 -6.59
CA HIS A 211 5.53 -5.94 -7.05
C HIS A 211 4.55 -4.82 -7.40
N ARG A 212 5.05 -3.62 -7.74
CA ARG A 212 4.28 -2.50 -8.31
C ARG A 212 3.12 -1.98 -7.47
N VAL A 213 3.08 -2.23 -6.16
CA VAL A 213 2.06 -1.62 -5.28
C VAL A 213 2.22 -0.10 -5.20
N ALA A 214 3.44 0.43 -5.29
CA ALA A 214 3.67 1.88 -5.26
C ALA A 214 3.26 2.61 -6.56
N ARG A 215 3.12 1.89 -7.68
CA ARG A 215 2.83 2.43 -9.00
C ARG A 215 1.77 1.57 -9.67
N ASN A 216 0.52 1.81 -9.32
CA ASN A 216 -0.62 1.16 -9.95
C ASN A 216 -0.98 1.86 -11.26
N PHE A 217 -1.15 1.10 -12.33
CA PHE A 217 -1.60 1.57 -13.65
C PHE A 217 -3.06 1.21 -13.94
N LEU A 218 -3.67 0.37 -13.10
CA LEU A 218 -5.08 0.02 -13.23
C LEU A 218 -5.95 1.15 -12.68
N LYS A 219 -7.04 1.43 -13.39
CA LYS A 219 -7.95 2.53 -13.07
C LYS A 219 -8.95 2.13 -11.99
N GLY A 220 -9.31 3.06 -11.11
CA GLY A 220 -10.41 2.85 -10.18
C GLY A 220 -10.05 2.01 -8.95
N GLN A 221 -10.95 1.99 -7.96
CA GLN A 221 -10.81 1.15 -6.74
C GLN A 221 -10.73 -0.34 -7.07
N MET A 222 -11.40 -0.77 -8.13
CA MET A 222 -11.34 -2.15 -8.61
C MET A 222 -9.94 -2.46 -9.13
N GLY A 223 -9.34 -1.54 -9.90
CA GLY A 223 -7.95 -1.65 -10.34
C GLY A 223 -6.97 -1.70 -9.18
N ASP A 224 -7.15 -0.86 -8.16
CA ASP A 224 -6.35 -0.90 -6.92
C ASP A 224 -6.43 -2.26 -6.23
N SER A 225 -7.64 -2.82 -6.10
CA SER A 225 -7.87 -4.13 -5.49
C SER A 225 -7.20 -5.25 -6.27
N ILE A 226 -7.38 -5.28 -7.59
CA ILE A 226 -6.81 -6.30 -8.47
C ILE A 226 -5.28 -6.22 -8.42
N ASN A 227 -4.69 -5.04 -8.60
CA ASN A 227 -3.24 -4.87 -8.58
C ASN A 227 -2.65 -5.33 -7.25
N PHE A 228 -3.29 -5.01 -6.12
CA PHE A 228 -2.80 -5.38 -4.81
C PHE A 228 -2.87 -6.89 -4.55
N ILE A 229 -3.96 -7.55 -4.92
CA ILE A 229 -4.10 -9.01 -4.82
C ILE A 229 -3.07 -9.70 -5.71
N MET A 230 -2.89 -9.23 -6.95
CA MET A 230 -1.92 -9.80 -7.89
C MET A 230 -0.48 -9.58 -7.41
N ALA A 231 -0.17 -8.43 -6.82
CA ALA A 231 1.13 -8.18 -6.21
C ALA A 231 1.42 -9.15 -5.06
N ALA A 232 0.44 -9.38 -4.19
CA ALA A 232 0.53 -10.35 -3.10
C ALA A 232 0.72 -11.79 -3.61
N ALA A 233 -0.03 -12.18 -4.64
CA ALA A 233 0.11 -13.49 -5.28
C ALA A 233 1.50 -13.64 -5.92
N GLY A 234 1.96 -12.63 -6.67
CA GLY A 234 3.28 -12.60 -7.29
C GLY A 234 4.42 -12.73 -6.27
N PHE A 235 4.30 -12.07 -5.12
CA PHE A 235 5.24 -12.24 -4.00
C PHE A 235 5.28 -13.68 -3.49
N ASN A 236 4.11 -14.29 -3.29
CA ASN A 236 4.02 -15.69 -2.86
C ASN A 236 4.60 -16.66 -3.89
N PHE A 237 4.30 -16.48 -5.18
CA PHE A 237 4.86 -17.30 -6.25
C PHE A 237 6.37 -17.17 -6.34
N LYS A 238 6.92 -15.95 -6.24
CA LYS A 238 8.38 -15.76 -6.20
C LYS A 238 9.02 -16.54 -5.06
N LYS A 239 8.39 -16.55 -3.89
CA LYS A 239 8.85 -17.30 -2.73
C LYS A 239 8.79 -18.82 -2.94
N LEU A 240 7.75 -19.31 -3.60
CA LEU A 240 7.64 -20.71 -4.00
C LEU A 240 8.74 -21.09 -5.01
N MET A 241 8.97 -20.27 -6.02
CA MET A 241 10.02 -20.48 -7.03
C MET A 241 11.41 -20.60 -6.38
N VAL A 242 11.73 -19.72 -5.42
CA VAL A 242 13.01 -19.79 -4.69
C VAL A 242 13.15 -21.12 -3.93
N LYS A 243 12.07 -21.58 -3.28
CA LYS A 243 12.09 -22.89 -2.59
C LYS A 243 12.27 -24.06 -3.55
N LEU A 244 11.59 -24.03 -4.70
CA LEU A 244 11.72 -25.07 -5.72
C LEU A 244 13.13 -25.08 -6.33
N GLN A 245 13.72 -23.91 -6.55
CA GLN A 245 15.09 -23.79 -7.04
C GLN A 245 16.10 -24.34 -6.03
N GLN A 246 15.90 -24.07 -4.74
CA GLN A 246 16.71 -24.66 -3.68
C GLN A 246 16.57 -26.18 -3.68
N ALA A 247 15.34 -26.71 -3.67
CA ALA A 247 15.09 -28.15 -3.69
C ALA A 247 15.72 -28.84 -4.91
N LYS A 248 15.64 -28.22 -6.10
CA LYS A 248 16.32 -28.71 -7.30
C LYS A 248 17.84 -28.76 -7.12
N GLY A 249 18.44 -27.71 -6.56
CA GLY A 249 19.88 -27.69 -6.29
C GLY A 249 20.33 -28.80 -5.32
N TRP A 250 19.53 -29.06 -4.27
CA TRP A 250 19.76 -30.17 -3.36
C TRP A 250 19.67 -31.52 -4.06
N LEU A 251 18.65 -31.73 -4.91
CA LEU A 251 18.50 -32.97 -5.67
C LEU A 251 19.65 -33.19 -6.66
N CYS A 252 20.11 -32.15 -7.35
CA CYS A 252 21.28 -32.23 -8.22
C CYS A 252 22.54 -32.62 -7.44
N LEU A 253 22.80 -31.97 -6.29
CA LEU A 253 23.94 -32.33 -5.42
C LEU A 253 23.87 -33.77 -4.93
N GLU A 254 22.68 -34.28 -4.59
CA GLU A 254 22.49 -35.64 -4.10
C GLU A 254 22.70 -36.70 -5.20
N ILE A 255 22.26 -36.40 -6.43
CA ILE A 255 22.53 -37.22 -7.62
C ILE A 255 24.01 -37.20 -7.97
N ASP A 256 24.65 -36.02 -7.97
CA ASP A 256 26.07 -35.89 -8.25
C ASP A 256 26.91 -36.65 -7.20
N LEU A 257 26.56 -36.56 -5.91
CA LEU A 257 27.22 -37.34 -4.86
C LEU A 257 27.02 -38.86 -5.03
N HIS A 258 25.84 -39.31 -5.47
CA HIS A 258 25.62 -40.73 -5.80
C HIS A 258 26.45 -41.17 -7.02
N ASN A 259 26.55 -40.33 -8.06
CA ASN A 259 27.35 -40.62 -9.24
C ASN A 259 28.86 -40.61 -8.94
N TYR A 260 29.33 -39.74 -8.04
CA TYR A 260 30.71 -39.74 -7.55
C TYR A 260 31.02 -40.94 -6.65
N ASN A 261 30.10 -41.33 -5.75
CA ASN A 261 30.25 -42.52 -4.90
C ASN A 261 30.08 -43.84 -5.67
N GLY A 262 29.45 -43.81 -6.85
CA GLY A 262 29.45 -44.94 -7.79
C GLY A 262 30.78 -45.16 -8.52
N PHE A 263 31.73 -44.20 -8.43
CA PHE A 263 33.05 -44.29 -9.05
C PHE A 263 34.16 -44.65 -8.04
N PHE A 264 33.89 -44.55 -6.73
CA PHE A 264 34.79 -44.99 -5.68
C PHE A 264 34.00 -45.74 -4.60
N SER A 265 34.04 -47.08 -4.64
CA SER A 265 33.77 -47.90 -3.45
C SER A 265 34.83 -47.61 -2.39
N VAL A 266 34.52 -46.71 -1.46
CA VAL A 266 35.25 -46.62 -0.19
C VAL A 266 34.22 -46.52 0.93
N ASP A 267 34.22 -47.55 1.77
CA ASP A 267 33.52 -47.64 3.04
C ASP A 267 33.79 -46.40 3.90
N ILE A 268 32.75 -45.64 4.25
CA ILE A 268 32.81 -44.67 5.35
C ILE A 268 31.67 -44.95 6.31
N THR A 269 31.96 -45.84 7.26
CA THR A 269 31.25 -45.98 8.53
C THR A 269 31.11 -44.62 9.24
N ARG A 270 29.86 -44.28 9.58
CA ARG A 270 29.41 -43.37 10.65
C ARG A 270 30.47 -42.41 11.22
N HIS A 271 30.47 -41.15 10.81
CA HIS A 271 30.90 -40.04 11.68
C HIS A 271 29.91 -38.86 11.60
N LYS A 272 29.32 -38.53 12.76
CA LYS A 272 28.54 -37.31 13.00
C LYS A 272 29.41 -36.09 12.74
N LEU A 273 29.22 -35.41 11.60
CA LEU A 273 29.78 -34.07 11.41
C LEU A 273 28.86 -33.04 12.07
N MET A 274 29.25 -32.64 13.28
CA MET A 274 28.80 -31.40 13.92
C MET A 274 29.24 -30.20 13.07
N THR A 275 28.31 -29.51 12.44
CA THR A 275 28.58 -28.21 11.81
C THR A 275 28.54 -27.11 12.89
N LYS A 276 29.70 -26.58 13.27
CA LYS A 276 29.81 -25.30 14.00
C LYS A 276 29.44 -24.14 13.07
N PRO A 277 28.61 -23.17 13.47
CA PRO A 277 28.38 -21.97 12.67
C PRO A 277 29.60 -21.04 12.74
N ILE A 278 30.06 -20.60 11.56
CA ILE A 278 31.02 -19.49 11.43
C ILE A 278 30.24 -18.20 11.66
N THR A 279 30.68 -17.41 12.64
CA THR A 279 30.20 -16.04 12.86
C THR A 279 31.16 -15.09 12.15
N LEU A 280 30.64 -14.23 11.28
CA LEU A 280 31.38 -13.08 10.76
C LEU A 280 30.97 -11.84 11.56
N PHE A 281 31.97 -11.02 11.94
CA PHE A 281 31.80 -9.76 12.65
C PHE A 281 31.20 -8.68 11.75
#